data_AF-A0A1U7RT11-F1
#
_entry.id   AF-A0A1U7RT11-F1
#
_cell.length_a   1.000
_cell.length_b   1.000
_cell.length_c   1.000
_cell.angle_alpha   90.00
_cell.angle_beta   90.00
_cell.angle_gamma   90.00
#
_symmetry.space_group_name_H-M   'P 1'
#
loop_
_entity.id
_entity.type
_entity.pdbx_description
1 polymer ?
#
loop_
_entity_poly.entity_id
_entity_poly.type
_entity_poly.pdbx_seq_one_letter_code
_entity_poly.pdbx_strand_id
1 'polypeptide(L)'
;CACVIEPQPVAGSMVWRRRAAGPAQVEEESWTEEPNVLLLLHTEEFVSMIYSYRQVPLQEVQSSTDGQKETLRSFVARVMEKIPGKTLALAVVELEKYLRSHKSQSQKRPRQAVPNGSQKEGQRKRKRQKEKEASGPEVSRLDVEEALVDLQLHTGIQVRCLENWKDLSDFATMFTKSVAEAPFKRERENAGFSFYLENEWCRGVKVDRSGKGLLQVWQRQIQQFHRVSPDMASAVVSAYPSPWLLEQAYRRCFSEQEQQNMLADTPVRRGDGVTATSRRIGPELSRRIFLQMTSHNPDLYLDVTN
;
A
#
# COMPACT_ATOMS: atom_id res chain seq x y z
N CYS A 1 3.87 -3.42 -22.62
CA CYS A 1 5.14 -4.09 -22.28
C CYS A 1 5.34 -5.27 -23.23
N ALA A 2 6.59 -5.61 -23.58
CA ALA A 2 6.89 -6.85 -24.28
C ALA A 2 7.04 -7.99 -23.25
N CYS A 3 6.62 -9.20 -23.61
CA CYS A 3 6.73 -10.38 -22.75
C CYS A 3 7.64 -11.41 -23.43
N VAL A 4 8.52 -12.03 -22.64
CA VAL A 4 9.42 -13.09 -23.10
C VAL A 4 9.31 -14.26 -22.12
N ILE A 5 9.34 -15.49 -22.64
CA ILE A 5 9.27 -16.72 -21.84
C ILE A 5 10.66 -17.34 -21.83
N GLU A 6 11.34 -17.26 -20.70
CA GLU A 6 12.69 -17.78 -20.49
C GLU A 6 12.73 -18.60 -19.19
N PRO A 7 13.59 -19.64 -19.10
CA PRO A 7 13.81 -20.34 -17.85
C PRO A 7 14.36 -19.38 -16.78
N GLN A 8 13.80 -19.46 -15.57
CA GLN A 8 14.20 -18.64 -14.43
C GLN A 8 14.90 -19.49 -13.35
N PRO A 9 15.78 -18.90 -12.52
CA PRO A 9 16.43 -19.61 -11.41
C PRO A 9 15.44 -20.21 -10.40
N VAL A 10 14.24 -19.62 -10.32
CA VAL A 10 13.16 -20.03 -9.44
C VAL A 10 11.89 -20.27 -10.26
N ALA A 11 11.29 -21.45 -10.12
CA ALA A 11 10.07 -21.81 -10.82
C ALA A 11 8.89 -20.91 -10.40
N GLY A 12 7.96 -20.64 -11.33
CA GLY A 12 6.79 -19.80 -11.06
C GLY A 12 7.11 -18.32 -10.83
N SER A 13 8.33 -17.86 -11.18
CA SER A 13 8.73 -16.47 -11.01
C SER A 13 8.52 -15.63 -12.27
N MET A 14 8.18 -14.36 -12.04
CA MET A 14 8.13 -13.28 -13.01
C MET A 14 9.18 -12.24 -12.64
N VAL A 15 9.95 -11.80 -13.62
CA VAL A 15 11.00 -10.79 -13.49
C VAL A 15 10.81 -9.71 -14.56
N TRP A 16 11.43 -8.55 -14.35
CA TRP A 16 11.35 -7.43 -15.27
C TRP A 16 12.74 -7.01 -15.73
N ARG A 17 12.83 -6.60 -16.99
CA ARG A 17 14.01 -5.95 -17.55
C ARG A 17 13.58 -4.61 -18.13
N ARG A 18 14.46 -3.62 -18.02
CA ARG A 18 14.30 -2.31 -18.63
C ARG A 18 15.38 -2.12 -19.67
N ARG A 19 15.01 -1.57 -20.82
CA ARG A 19 15.98 -1.17 -21.83
C ARG A 19 16.72 0.06 -21.32
N ALA A 20 18.04 0.01 -21.24
CA ALA A 20 18.84 1.19 -20.95
C ALA A 20 18.68 2.20 -22.11
N ALA A 21 18.50 3.48 -21.77
CA ALA A 21 18.59 4.54 -22.77
C ALA A 21 20.07 4.81 -23.05
N GLY A 22 20.67 4.06 -23.97
CA GLY A 22 22.00 4.35 -24.48
C GLY A 22 21.99 5.58 -25.39
N PRO A 23 23.14 6.29 -25.57
CA PRO A 23 23.28 7.29 -26.62
C PRO A 23 22.99 6.64 -27.98
N ALA A 24 22.36 7.40 -28.88
CA ALA A 24 21.76 6.93 -30.14
C ALA A 24 22.74 6.34 -31.20
N GLN A 25 23.95 5.92 -30.81
CA GLN A 25 25.03 5.52 -31.73
C GLN A 25 25.64 4.14 -31.45
N VAL A 26 25.07 3.33 -30.55
CA VAL A 26 25.51 1.93 -30.38
C VAL A 26 24.28 1.01 -30.31
N GLU A 27 24.14 0.14 -31.32
CA GLU A 27 23.11 -0.91 -31.42
C GLU A 27 23.37 -2.09 -30.45
N GLU A 28 23.85 -1.82 -29.24
CA GLU A 28 23.90 -2.83 -28.18
C GLU A 28 22.69 -2.59 -27.28
N GLU A 29 21.60 -3.34 -27.54
CA GLU A 29 20.41 -3.35 -26.69
C GLU A 29 20.74 -3.94 -25.32
N SER A 30 21.33 -3.12 -24.44
CA SER A 30 21.59 -3.50 -23.07
C SER A 30 20.29 -3.42 -22.25
N TRP A 31 19.79 -4.60 -21.86
CA TRP A 31 18.68 -4.74 -20.94
C TRP A 31 19.22 -4.83 -19.52
N THR A 32 18.78 -3.94 -18.63
CA THR A 32 19.09 -3.99 -17.21
C THR A 32 17.98 -4.74 -16.48
N GLU A 33 18.35 -5.72 -15.66
CA GLU A 33 17.39 -6.45 -14.85
C GLU A 33 16.91 -5.59 -13.66
N GLU A 34 15.60 -5.61 -13.42
CA GLU A 34 14.99 -4.95 -12.27
C GLU A 34 15.15 -5.81 -11.01
N PRO A 35 15.27 -5.21 -9.82
CA PRO A 35 15.49 -5.96 -8.58
C PRO A 35 14.24 -6.74 -8.12
N ASN A 36 13.07 -6.51 -8.71
CA ASN A 36 11.80 -7.05 -8.21
C ASN A 36 11.48 -8.41 -8.83
N VAL A 37 11.06 -9.36 -7.99
CA VAL A 37 10.64 -10.71 -8.40
C VAL A 37 9.27 -11.01 -7.82
N LEU A 38 8.31 -11.40 -8.66
CA LEU A 38 7.01 -11.90 -8.22
C LEU A 38 6.99 -13.42 -8.39
N LEU A 39 6.82 -14.15 -7.29
CA LEU A 39 6.78 -15.61 -7.27
C LEU A 39 5.35 -16.08 -6.98
N LEU A 40 4.80 -16.86 -7.92
CA LEU A 40 3.55 -17.60 -7.72
C LEU A 40 3.87 -18.92 -7.02
N LEU A 41 3.39 -19.06 -5.78
CA LEU A 41 3.53 -20.28 -4.99
C LEU A 41 2.24 -21.11 -5.08
N HIS A 42 2.38 -22.40 -5.39
CA HIS A 42 1.24 -23.30 -5.48
C HIS A 42 0.60 -23.52 -4.10
N THR A 43 -0.73 -23.53 -4.06
CA THR A 43 -1.50 -23.63 -2.82
C THR A 43 -1.21 -24.90 -2.03
N GLU A 44 -1.01 -26.03 -2.70
CA GLU A 44 -0.67 -27.29 -2.04
C GLU A 44 0.70 -27.25 -1.36
N GLU A 45 1.70 -26.64 -2.01
CA GLU A 45 3.04 -26.46 -1.45
C GLU A 45 3.00 -25.49 -0.26
N PHE A 46 2.28 -24.38 -0.41
CA PHE A 46 2.07 -23.39 0.66
C PHE A 46 1.42 -24.01 1.89
N VAL A 47 0.34 -24.78 1.72
CA VAL A 47 -0.34 -25.45 2.83
C VAL A 47 0.56 -26.51 3.46
N SER A 48 1.31 -27.28 2.67
CA SER A 48 2.28 -28.26 3.17
C SER A 48 3.37 -27.60 4.03
N MET A 49 3.84 -26.43 3.62
CA MET A 49 4.82 -25.64 4.37
C MET A 49 4.28 -25.11 5.69
N ILE A 50 3.03 -24.64 5.72
CA ILE A 50 2.37 -24.20 6.96
C ILE A 50 2.14 -25.37 7.90
N TYR A 51 1.69 -26.50 7.35
CA TYR A 51 1.51 -27.70 8.15
C TYR A 51 2.83 -28.16 8.78
N SER A 52 3.93 -28.07 8.03
CA SER A 52 5.27 -28.38 8.53
C SER A 52 5.69 -27.40 9.63
N TYR A 53 5.45 -26.09 9.46
CA TYR A 53 5.67 -25.07 10.49
C TYR A 53 5.00 -25.43 11.82
N ARG A 54 3.75 -25.91 11.80
CA ARG A 54 3.05 -26.35 13.02
C ARG A 54 3.68 -27.57 13.70
N GLN A 55 4.32 -28.44 12.93
CA GLN A 55 4.91 -29.66 13.47
C GLN A 55 6.28 -29.44 14.11
N VAL A 56 6.92 -28.30 13.85
CA VAL A 56 8.21 -27.94 14.46
C VAL A 56 7.96 -27.46 15.89
N PRO A 57 8.49 -28.13 16.93
CA PRO A 57 8.46 -27.60 18.29
C PRO A 57 9.23 -26.27 18.35
N LEU A 58 8.70 -25.29 19.08
CA LEU A 58 9.22 -23.92 19.24
C LEU A 58 10.69 -23.80 19.73
N GLN A 59 11.42 -24.90 19.91
CA GLN A 59 12.73 -24.96 20.55
C GLN A 59 13.89 -25.42 19.65
N GLU A 60 13.63 -25.84 18.40
CA GLU A 60 14.67 -26.32 17.48
C GLU A 60 14.61 -25.62 16.12
N VAL A 61 14.92 -24.32 16.07
CA VAL A 61 14.95 -23.52 14.83
C VAL A 61 16.37 -23.38 14.25
N GLN A 62 17.39 -24.06 14.81
CA GLN A 62 18.80 -23.78 14.47
C GLN A 62 19.66 -24.95 13.98
N SER A 63 19.12 -26.15 13.74
CA SER A 63 19.95 -27.23 13.17
C SER A 63 19.34 -27.82 11.91
N SER A 64 19.94 -27.46 10.78
CA SER A 64 19.82 -28.14 9.50
C SER A 64 20.28 -29.59 9.66
N THR A 65 19.32 -30.50 9.80
CA THR A 65 19.56 -31.95 9.70
C THR A 65 18.55 -32.54 8.73
N ASP A 66 19.09 -33.37 7.85
CA ASP A 66 18.45 -34.14 6.78
C ASP A 66 17.18 -34.84 7.29
N GLY A 67 16.00 -34.38 6.83
CA GLY A 67 14.69 -34.95 7.18
C GLY A 67 13.61 -33.97 7.67
N GLN A 68 13.93 -32.71 7.96
CA GLN A 68 12.89 -31.72 8.30
C GLN A 68 12.10 -31.30 7.04
N LYS A 69 10.76 -31.37 7.13
CA LYS A 69 9.86 -30.90 6.07
C LYS A 69 10.03 -29.39 5.88
N GLU A 70 10.06 -28.96 4.63
CA GLU A 70 10.24 -27.56 4.26
C GLU A 70 9.14 -26.67 4.88
N THR A 71 9.56 -25.58 5.53
CA THR A 71 8.68 -24.51 6.04
C THR A 71 8.71 -23.32 5.08
N LEU A 72 7.75 -22.39 5.24
CA LEU A 72 7.69 -21.18 4.42
C LEU A 72 8.95 -20.33 4.57
N ARG A 73 9.51 -20.25 5.78
CA ARG A 73 10.75 -19.53 6.06
C ARG A 73 11.97 -20.17 5.39
N SER A 74 12.13 -21.49 5.51
CA SER A 74 13.25 -22.18 4.85
C SER A 74 13.14 -22.13 3.33
N PHE A 75 11.92 -22.18 2.78
CA PHE A 75 11.66 -22.00 1.36
C PHE A 75 12.10 -20.61 0.89
N VAL A 76 11.67 -19.56 1.60
CA VAL A 76 12.06 -18.19 1.28
C VAL A 76 13.56 -18.01 1.38
N ALA A 77 14.23 -18.55 2.41
CA ALA A 77 15.69 -18.49 2.53
C ALA A 77 16.39 -19.12 1.30
N ARG A 78 15.98 -20.33 0.89
CA ARG A 78 16.50 -20.98 -0.32
C ARG A 78 16.23 -20.20 -1.60
N VAL A 79 15.06 -19.58 -1.72
CA VAL A 79 14.72 -18.74 -2.87
C VAL A 79 15.65 -17.52 -2.90
N MET A 80 15.82 -16.85 -1.77
CA MET A 80 16.68 -15.65 -1.65
C MET A 80 18.16 -15.95 -1.94
N GLU A 81 18.66 -17.16 -1.63
CA GLU A 81 19.99 -17.62 -2.05
C GLU A 81 20.15 -17.69 -3.56
N LYS A 82 19.09 -18.04 -4.30
CA LYS A 82 19.10 -18.10 -5.77
C LYS A 82 18.94 -16.75 -6.46
N ILE A 83 18.41 -15.76 -5.76
CA ILE A 83 18.17 -14.40 -6.28
C ILE A 83 18.79 -13.33 -5.36
N PRO A 84 20.13 -13.33 -5.19
CA PRO A 84 20.78 -12.41 -4.28
C PRO A 84 20.55 -10.95 -4.69
N GLY A 85 20.26 -10.09 -3.72
CA GLY A 85 20.02 -8.65 -3.93
C GLY A 85 18.67 -8.29 -4.56
N LYS A 86 17.80 -9.27 -4.84
CA LYS A 86 16.46 -9.03 -5.36
C LYS A 86 15.42 -8.89 -4.24
N THR A 87 14.34 -8.16 -4.53
CA THR A 87 13.17 -8.00 -3.66
C THR A 87 12.08 -8.98 -4.09
N LEU A 88 11.74 -9.92 -3.21
CA LEU A 88 10.75 -10.95 -3.47
C LEU A 88 9.34 -10.53 -3.02
N ALA A 89 8.36 -10.72 -3.90
CA ALA A 89 6.94 -10.71 -3.57
C ALA A 89 6.34 -12.08 -3.84
N LEU A 90 5.56 -12.62 -2.89
CA LEU A 90 4.94 -13.94 -3.00
C LEU A 90 3.44 -13.79 -3.25
N ALA A 91 2.89 -14.62 -4.14
CA ALA A 91 1.45 -14.71 -4.38
C ALA A 91 0.98 -16.17 -4.29
N VAL A 92 -0.18 -16.38 -3.67
CA VAL A 92 -0.87 -17.68 -3.58
C VAL A 92 -2.31 -17.49 -4.04
N VAL A 93 -2.81 -18.37 -4.90
CA VAL A 93 -4.14 -18.23 -5.52
C VAL A 93 -5.10 -19.29 -4.98
N GLU A 94 -6.38 -18.94 -4.77
CA GLU A 94 -7.43 -19.89 -4.36
C GLU A 94 -7.22 -20.54 -2.96
N LEU A 95 -6.41 -19.95 -2.07
CA LEU A 95 -6.19 -20.47 -0.71
C LEU A 95 -7.50 -20.64 0.07
N GLU A 96 -8.40 -19.67 -0.03
CA GLU A 96 -9.70 -19.71 0.65
C GLU A 96 -10.60 -20.85 0.15
N LYS A 97 -10.54 -21.18 -1.14
CA LYS A 97 -11.26 -22.31 -1.72
C LYS A 97 -10.72 -23.64 -1.18
N TYR A 98 -9.40 -23.75 -1.00
CA TYR A 98 -8.76 -24.89 -0.35
C TYR A 98 -9.24 -25.05 1.11
N LEU A 99 -9.18 -23.99 1.91
CA LEU A 99 -9.57 -24.03 3.32
C LEU A 99 -11.07 -24.38 3.51
N ARG A 100 -11.95 -23.92 2.60
CA ARG A 100 -13.39 -24.24 2.63
C ARG A 100 -13.67 -25.70 2.27
N SER A 101 -13.01 -26.24 1.26
CA SER A 101 -13.23 -27.62 0.81
C SER A 101 -12.83 -28.62 1.90
N HIS A 102 -11.73 -28.35 2.62
CA HIS A 102 -11.22 -29.19 3.68
C HIS A 102 -12.09 -29.15 4.95
N LYS A 103 -12.60 -27.97 5.35
CA LYS A 103 -13.60 -27.85 6.42
C LYS A 103 -14.87 -28.66 6.14
N SER A 104 -15.37 -28.62 4.89
CA SER A 104 -16.56 -29.38 4.48
C SER A 104 -16.33 -30.90 4.55
N GLN A 105 -15.11 -31.36 4.22
CA GLN A 105 -14.74 -32.77 4.37
C GLN A 105 -14.60 -33.17 5.84
N SER A 106 -13.98 -32.33 6.67
CA SER A 106 -13.80 -32.57 8.12
C SER A 106 -15.16 -32.65 8.85
N GLN A 107 -16.13 -31.78 8.51
CA GLN A 107 -17.49 -31.79 9.09
C GLN A 107 -18.39 -32.94 8.61
N LYS A 108 -18.15 -33.50 7.42
CA LYS A 108 -18.90 -34.67 6.92
C LYS A 108 -18.45 -35.99 7.58
N ARG A 109 -17.23 -36.05 8.11
CA ARG A 109 -16.65 -37.23 8.80
C ARG A 109 -17.39 -37.64 10.09
N PRO A 110 -17.78 -36.75 11.02
CA PRO A 110 -18.48 -37.16 12.24
C PRO A 110 -19.92 -37.62 12.00
N ARG A 111 -20.58 -37.21 10.90
CA ARG A 111 -21.98 -37.61 10.61
C ARG A 111 -22.15 -39.01 10.01
N GLN A 112 -21.09 -39.60 9.47
CA GLN A 112 -21.10 -41.00 8.99
C GLN A 112 -20.69 -42.02 10.08
N ALA A 113 -20.40 -41.55 11.30
CA ALA A 113 -20.04 -42.39 12.44
C ALA A 113 -21.25 -42.78 13.31
N VAL A 114 -22.44 -42.96 12.73
CA VAL A 114 -23.57 -43.58 13.42
C VAL A 114 -23.48 -45.10 13.18
N PRO A 115 -23.34 -45.93 14.23
CA PRO A 115 -23.16 -47.36 14.06
C PRO A 115 -24.51 -48.05 13.95
N ASN A 116 -25.07 -48.16 12.73
CA ASN A 116 -26.05 -49.22 12.48
C ASN A 116 -25.30 -50.51 12.17
N GLY A 117 -25.44 -51.47 13.09
CA GLY A 117 -24.74 -52.74 13.08
C GLY A 117 -25.16 -53.62 11.92
N SER A 118 -24.18 -54.07 11.14
CA SER A 118 -23.94 -55.48 10.78
C SER A 118 -22.81 -55.57 9.73
N GLN A 119 -21.77 -56.31 10.12
CA GLN A 119 -20.81 -57.06 9.29
C GLN A 119 -19.99 -56.35 8.18
N LYS A 120 -18.66 -56.34 8.39
CA LYS A 120 -17.56 -56.74 7.47
C LYS A 120 -16.25 -56.03 7.88
N GLU A 121 -15.52 -56.62 8.83
CA GLU A 121 -14.30 -56.05 9.43
C GLU A 121 -13.09 -56.00 8.49
N GLY A 122 -13.05 -56.82 7.43
CA GLY A 122 -11.92 -56.88 6.48
C GLY A 122 -11.85 -55.74 5.46
N GLN A 123 -12.99 -55.26 4.96
CA GLN A 123 -13.04 -54.18 3.95
C GLN A 123 -13.00 -52.77 4.58
N ARG A 124 -13.46 -52.63 5.84
CA ARG A 124 -13.42 -51.36 6.58
C ARG A 124 -12.01 -50.88 6.90
N LYS A 125 -11.05 -51.78 7.17
CA LYS A 125 -9.64 -51.41 7.43
C LYS A 125 -8.94 -50.85 6.19
N ARG A 126 -9.10 -51.49 5.02
CA ARG A 126 -8.55 -51.01 3.74
C ARG A 126 -9.17 -49.69 3.29
N LYS A 127 -10.47 -49.50 3.49
CA LYS A 127 -11.17 -48.25 3.14
C LYS A 127 -10.77 -47.08 4.07
N ARG A 128 -10.64 -47.34 5.38
CA ARG A 128 -10.12 -46.36 6.36
C ARG A 128 -8.65 -45.97 6.14
N GLN A 129 -7.80 -46.89 5.68
CA GLN A 129 -6.40 -46.58 5.33
C GLN A 129 -6.32 -45.70 4.08
N LYS A 130 -7.06 -46.06 3.03
CA LYS A 130 -7.08 -45.30 1.76
C LYS A 130 -7.73 -43.90 1.91
N GLU A 131 -8.68 -43.74 2.83
CA GLU A 131 -9.30 -42.44 3.15
C GLU A 131 -8.45 -41.58 4.10
N LYS A 132 -7.54 -42.17 4.89
CA LYS A 132 -6.55 -41.44 5.70
C LYS A 132 -5.39 -40.90 4.85
N GLU A 133 -5.01 -41.59 3.79
CA GLU A 133 -3.99 -41.13 2.83
C GLU A 133 -4.50 -40.03 1.88
N ALA A 134 -5.82 -39.97 1.64
CA ALA A 134 -6.42 -39.03 0.68
C ALA A 134 -6.81 -37.67 1.26
N SER A 135 -6.59 -37.41 2.55
CA SER A 135 -6.81 -36.07 3.13
C SER A 135 -5.51 -35.36 3.35
N GLY A 136 -5.29 -34.31 2.57
CA GLY A 136 -4.18 -33.38 2.73
C GLY A 136 -4.11 -32.78 4.15
N PRO A 137 -3.00 -32.13 4.48
CA PRO A 137 -2.76 -31.53 5.79
C PRO A 137 -3.91 -30.60 6.22
N GLU A 138 -4.43 -30.80 7.44
CA GLU A 138 -5.47 -29.93 8.01
C GLU A 138 -4.81 -28.67 8.56
N VAL A 139 -5.02 -27.55 7.85
CA VAL A 139 -4.48 -26.23 8.21
C VAL A 139 -5.66 -25.27 8.43
N SER A 140 -5.66 -24.57 9.55
CA SER A 140 -6.66 -23.57 9.89
C SER A 140 -6.22 -22.17 9.42
N ARG A 141 -7.17 -21.22 9.36
CA ARG A 141 -6.84 -19.82 9.05
C ARG A 141 -5.87 -19.21 10.06
N LEU A 142 -5.99 -19.58 11.34
CA LEU A 142 -5.08 -19.09 12.38
C LEU A 142 -3.64 -19.54 12.08
N ASP A 143 -3.46 -20.80 11.69
CA ASP A 143 -2.14 -21.34 11.35
C ASP A 143 -1.50 -20.63 10.15
N VAL A 144 -2.33 -20.25 9.16
CA VAL A 144 -1.88 -19.45 8.01
C VAL A 144 -1.38 -18.09 8.50
N GLU A 145 -2.21 -17.36 9.27
CA GLU A 145 -1.86 -16.02 9.76
C GLU A 145 -0.60 -16.04 10.64
N GLU A 146 -0.48 -17.02 11.55
CA GLU A 146 0.71 -17.19 12.39
C GLU A 146 1.98 -17.39 11.56
N ALA A 147 1.93 -18.28 10.56
CA ALA A 147 3.06 -18.53 9.67
C ALA A 147 3.41 -17.30 8.79
N LEU A 148 2.41 -16.53 8.35
CA LEU A 148 2.62 -15.31 7.58
C LEU A 148 3.23 -14.20 8.43
N VAL A 149 2.79 -14.04 9.67
CA VAL A 149 3.35 -13.07 10.62
C VAL A 149 4.79 -13.48 10.98
N ASP A 150 5.05 -14.76 11.26
CA ASP A 150 6.39 -15.27 11.50
C ASP A 150 7.33 -14.96 10.33
N LEU A 151 6.89 -15.24 9.10
CA LEU A 151 7.66 -14.93 7.90
C LEU A 151 7.95 -13.43 7.79
N GLN A 152 6.94 -12.58 7.99
CA GLN A 152 7.07 -11.14 7.85
C GLN A 152 8.03 -10.56 8.89
N LEU A 153 7.98 -11.02 10.15
CA LEU A 153 8.88 -10.56 11.21
C LEU A 153 10.34 -10.94 10.95
N HIS A 154 10.59 -12.12 10.37
CA HIS A 154 11.95 -12.62 10.14
C HIS A 154 12.57 -12.20 8.82
N THR A 155 11.76 -11.93 7.79
CA THR A 155 12.26 -11.68 6.42
C THR A 155 11.81 -10.35 5.82
N GLY A 156 10.79 -9.70 6.39
CA GLY A 156 10.15 -8.52 5.80
C GLY A 156 9.31 -8.81 4.55
N ILE A 157 9.22 -10.07 4.11
CA ILE A 157 8.49 -10.48 2.90
C ILE A 157 7.03 -10.73 3.25
N GLN A 158 6.13 -10.18 2.44
CA GLN A 158 4.69 -10.39 2.53
C GLN A 158 4.20 -11.35 1.45
N VAL A 159 3.27 -12.24 1.82
CA VAL A 159 2.54 -13.11 0.88
C VAL A 159 1.17 -12.50 0.59
N ARG A 160 0.81 -12.43 -0.69
CA ARG A 160 -0.52 -12.01 -1.15
C ARG A 160 -1.37 -13.24 -1.46
N CYS A 161 -2.41 -13.48 -0.67
CA CYS A 161 -3.42 -14.50 -0.95
C CYS A 161 -4.52 -13.89 -1.83
N LEU A 162 -4.68 -14.43 -3.04
CA LEU A 162 -5.60 -13.96 -4.06
C LEU A 162 -6.76 -14.94 -4.22
N GLU A 163 -7.98 -14.44 -4.47
CA GLU A 163 -9.16 -15.31 -4.46
C GLU A 163 -9.23 -16.20 -5.71
N ASN A 164 -8.80 -15.67 -6.85
CA ASN A 164 -8.91 -16.32 -8.15
C ASN A 164 -7.78 -15.89 -9.13
N TRP A 165 -7.72 -16.55 -10.29
CA TRP A 165 -6.70 -16.27 -11.31
C TRP A 165 -6.82 -14.91 -11.99
N LYS A 166 -8.02 -14.31 -12.02
CA LYS A 166 -8.19 -12.95 -12.51
C LYS A 166 -7.50 -11.95 -11.58
N ASP A 167 -7.64 -12.13 -10.27
CA ASP A 167 -6.95 -11.27 -9.29
C ASP A 167 -5.43 -11.36 -9.43
N LEU A 168 -4.88 -12.54 -9.77
CA LEU A 168 -3.46 -12.69 -10.10
C LEU A 168 -3.07 -11.86 -11.33
N SER A 169 -3.90 -11.88 -12.38
CA SER A 169 -3.65 -11.08 -13.58
C SER A 169 -3.68 -9.57 -13.28
N ASP A 170 -4.67 -9.12 -12.50
CA ASP A 170 -4.79 -7.73 -12.07
C ASP A 170 -3.59 -7.32 -11.19
N PHE A 171 -3.19 -8.19 -10.27
CA PHE A 171 -2.04 -7.98 -9.39
C PHE A 171 -0.73 -7.91 -10.18
N ALA A 172 -0.48 -8.83 -11.11
CA ALA A 172 0.71 -8.83 -11.97
C ALA A 172 0.78 -7.58 -12.87
N THR A 173 -0.38 -7.11 -13.35
CA THR A 173 -0.49 -5.86 -14.13
C THR A 173 -0.14 -4.64 -13.28
N MET A 174 -0.71 -4.55 -12.08
CA MET A 174 -0.41 -3.48 -11.11
C MET A 174 1.07 -3.51 -10.70
N PHE A 175 1.61 -4.69 -10.44
CA PHE A 175 3.01 -4.89 -10.08
C PHE A 175 3.92 -4.42 -11.21
N THR A 176 3.65 -4.85 -12.45
CA THR A 176 4.40 -4.41 -13.65
C THR A 176 4.41 -2.90 -13.81
N LYS A 177 3.25 -2.24 -13.62
CA LYS A 177 3.16 -0.78 -13.65
C LYS A 177 4.00 -0.14 -12.54
N SER A 178 3.95 -0.70 -11.34
CA SER A 178 4.70 -0.21 -10.18
C SER A 178 6.22 -0.33 -10.41
N VAL A 179 6.70 -1.45 -10.97
CA VAL A 179 8.10 -1.61 -11.38
C VAL A 179 8.47 -0.58 -12.45
N ALA A 180 7.61 -0.36 -13.45
CA ALA A 180 7.86 0.59 -14.51
C ALA A 180 8.01 2.04 -13.99
N GLU A 181 7.16 2.46 -13.06
CA GLU A 181 7.11 3.81 -12.48
C GLU A 181 8.11 4.04 -11.32
N ALA A 182 8.65 2.98 -10.70
CA ALA A 182 9.47 3.09 -9.50
C ALA A 182 10.70 4.03 -9.65
N PRO A 183 11.52 3.96 -10.73
CA PRO A 183 12.65 4.88 -10.88
C PRO A 183 12.22 6.35 -10.95
N PHE A 184 11.16 6.63 -11.74
CA PHE A 184 10.60 7.96 -11.88
C PHE A 184 10.08 8.52 -10.55
N LYS A 185 9.41 7.68 -9.73
CA LYS A 185 8.94 8.09 -8.40
C LYS A 185 10.09 8.38 -7.44
N ARG A 186 11.12 7.53 -7.42
CA ARG A 186 12.32 7.75 -6.58
C ARG A 186 13.07 9.03 -6.94
N GLU A 187 13.29 9.28 -8.23
CA GLU A 187 13.94 10.54 -8.69
C GLU A 187 13.11 11.76 -8.30
N ARG A 188 11.80 11.66 -8.41
CA ARG A 188 10.88 12.72 -8.04
C ARG A 188 10.83 12.97 -6.53
N GLU A 189 10.89 11.92 -5.70
CA GLU A 189 11.01 12.03 -4.24
C GLU A 189 12.32 12.76 -3.85
N ASN A 190 13.42 12.50 -4.57
CA ASN A 190 14.70 13.16 -4.36
C ASN A 190 14.71 14.64 -4.78
N ALA A 191 13.73 15.11 -5.57
CA ALA A 191 13.69 16.47 -6.11
C ALA A 191 13.25 17.55 -5.09
N GLY A 192 13.14 17.22 -3.80
CA GLY A 192 12.98 18.19 -2.70
C GLY A 192 11.57 18.76 -2.47
N PHE A 193 10.61 18.49 -3.37
CA PHE A 193 9.20 18.91 -3.22
C PHE A 193 8.29 17.70 -2.97
N SER A 194 8.38 17.10 -1.78
CA SER A 194 7.61 15.90 -1.41
C SER A 194 6.09 16.13 -1.39
N PHE A 195 5.64 17.37 -1.17
CA PHE A 195 4.21 17.70 -0.96
C PHE A 195 3.43 18.00 -2.25
N TYR A 196 4.06 18.48 -3.32
CA TYR A 196 3.35 19.28 -4.33
C TYR A 196 2.72 18.52 -5.50
N LEU A 197 2.99 17.23 -5.68
CA LEU A 197 2.72 16.60 -6.97
C LEU A 197 1.84 15.33 -6.94
N GLU A 198 1.52 14.74 -5.78
CA GLU A 198 0.77 13.46 -5.71
C GLU A 198 -0.70 13.60 -5.31
N ASN A 199 -1.06 14.60 -4.51
CA ASN A 199 -2.42 14.70 -4.00
C ASN A 199 -3.37 15.28 -5.06
N GLU A 200 -4.53 14.63 -5.25
CA GLU A 200 -5.58 15.06 -6.17
C GLU A 200 -6.08 16.49 -5.86
N TRP A 201 -5.97 16.92 -4.60
CA TRP A 201 -6.26 18.26 -4.08
C TRP A 201 -5.24 19.34 -4.48
N CYS A 202 -4.02 18.95 -4.86
CA CYS A 202 -2.93 19.84 -5.28
C CYS A 202 -2.91 20.07 -6.80
N ARG A 203 -3.92 19.57 -7.53
CA ARG A 203 -4.04 19.83 -8.98
C ARG A 203 -4.22 21.33 -9.25
N GLY A 204 -3.60 21.80 -10.32
CA GLY A 204 -3.76 23.17 -10.80
C GLY A 204 -5.21 23.52 -11.13
N VAL A 205 -5.51 24.82 -11.07
CA VAL A 205 -6.77 25.38 -11.59
C VAL A 205 -6.51 25.84 -13.02
N LYS A 206 -7.42 25.52 -13.94
CA LYS A 206 -7.34 26.05 -15.31
C LYS A 206 -7.68 27.54 -15.29
N VAL A 207 -6.74 28.37 -15.75
CA VAL A 207 -6.92 29.81 -15.90
C VAL A 207 -6.86 30.16 -17.38
N ASP A 208 -7.84 30.93 -17.86
CA ASP A 208 -7.84 31.41 -19.24
C ASP A 208 -7.10 32.76 -19.40
N ARG A 209 -6.96 33.22 -20.64
CA ARG A 209 -6.28 34.50 -20.96
C ARG A 209 -6.98 35.72 -20.38
N SER A 210 -8.25 35.62 -19.99
CA SER A 210 -9.00 36.71 -19.37
C SER A 210 -8.80 36.77 -17.84
N GLY A 211 -8.08 35.80 -17.27
CA GLY A 211 -7.88 35.68 -15.83
C GLY A 211 -9.03 34.96 -15.12
N LYS A 212 -10.02 34.43 -15.85
CA LYS A 212 -11.07 33.60 -15.26
C LYS A 212 -10.43 32.34 -14.68
N GLY A 213 -10.64 32.14 -13.38
CA GLY A 213 -10.01 31.08 -12.59
C GLY A 213 -9.03 31.60 -11.54
N LEU A 214 -8.53 32.83 -11.64
CA LEU A 214 -7.57 33.39 -10.67
C LEU A 214 -8.13 33.50 -9.25
N LEU A 215 -9.42 33.82 -9.09
CA LEU A 215 -10.05 33.84 -7.77
C LEU A 215 -10.08 32.44 -7.13
N GLN A 216 -10.31 31.40 -7.94
CA GLN A 216 -10.27 30.02 -7.49
C GLN A 216 -8.84 29.57 -7.17
N VAL A 217 -7.83 30.04 -7.93
CA VAL A 217 -6.41 29.85 -7.60
C VAL A 217 -6.12 30.46 -6.23
N TRP A 218 -6.54 31.70 -5.99
CA TRP A 218 -6.32 32.38 -4.73
C TRP A 218 -6.96 31.64 -3.56
N GLN A 219 -8.20 31.17 -3.72
CA GLN A 219 -8.85 30.33 -2.73
C GLN A 219 -8.10 29.02 -2.46
N ARG A 220 -7.60 28.34 -3.50
CA ARG A 220 -6.79 27.12 -3.32
C ARG A 220 -5.44 27.39 -2.66
N GLN A 221 -4.83 28.54 -2.89
CA GLN A 221 -3.60 28.96 -2.21
C GLN A 221 -3.83 29.12 -0.71
N ILE A 222 -4.94 29.76 -0.29
CA ILE A 222 -5.32 29.82 1.14
C ILE A 222 -5.65 28.44 1.71
N GLN A 223 -6.19 27.51 0.91
CA GLN A 223 -6.44 26.13 1.36
C GLN A 223 -5.16 25.30 1.57
N GLN A 224 -3.99 25.73 1.06
CA GLN A 224 -2.74 24.97 1.26
C GLN A 224 -2.21 25.06 2.69
N PHE A 225 -2.67 26.04 3.48
CA PHE A 225 -2.31 26.14 4.89
C PHE A 225 -2.88 24.95 5.67
N HIS A 226 -2.09 24.38 6.58
CA HIS A 226 -2.56 23.30 7.44
C HIS A 226 -3.83 23.70 8.20
N ARG A 227 -4.78 22.77 8.35
CA ARG A 227 -6.02 22.96 9.11
C ARG A 227 -6.96 24.06 8.53
N VAL A 228 -6.87 24.35 7.23
CA VAL A 228 -7.80 25.26 6.54
C VAL A 228 -8.83 24.50 5.73
N SER A 229 -10.11 24.73 6.02
CA SER A 229 -11.21 24.14 5.24
C SER A 229 -11.62 25.02 4.05
N PRO A 230 -12.34 24.48 3.05
CA PRO A 230 -12.83 25.27 1.92
C PRO A 230 -13.64 26.50 2.31
N ASP A 231 -14.49 26.40 3.33
CA ASP A 231 -15.29 27.52 3.84
C ASP A 231 -14.43 28.61 4.50
N MET A 232 -13.35 28.23 5.19
CA MET A 232 -12.44 29.20 5.82
C MET A 232 -11.70 29.98 4.75
N ALA A 233 -11.18 29.29 3.73
CA ALA A 233 -10.53 29.93 2.60
C ALA A 233 -11.50 30.81 1.82
N SER A 234 -12.76 30.36 1.63
CA SER A 234 -13.79 31.18 1.03
C SER A 234 -14.03 32.46 1.82
N ALA A 235 -14.10 32.39 3.16
CA ALA A 235 -14.29 33.56 4.00
C ALA A 235 -13.15 34.58 3.87
N VAL A 236 -11.88 34.13 3.85
CA VAL A 236 -10.72 35.00 3.60
C VAL A 236 -10.80 35.65 2.22
N VAL A 237 -11.07 34.87 1.19
CA VAL A 237 -11.11 35.34 -0.21
C VAL A 237 -12.29 36.28 -0.45
N SER A 238 -13.42 36.05 0.22
CA SER A 238 -14.56 36.97 0.18
C SER A 238 -14.24 38.32 0.82
N ALA A 239 -13.46 38.34 1.91
CA ALA A 239 -13.00 39.58 2.52
C ALA A 239 -11.90 40.27 1.68
N TYR A 240 -10.99 39.48 1.09
CA TYR A 240 -9.86 39.96 0.31
C TYR A 240 -9.75 39.16 -1.01
N PRO A 241 -10.43 39.60 -2.09
CA PRO A 241 -10.55 38.85 -3.35
C PRO A 241 -9.29 38.88 -4.22
N SER A 242 -8.17 39.38 -3.71
CA SER A 242 -6.86 39.25 -4.33
C SER A 242 -5.74 39.28 -3.27
N PRO A 243 -4.58 38.66 -3.54
CA PRO A 243 -3.40 38.76 -2.67
C PRO A 243 -2.99 40.21 -2.40
N TRP A 244 -3.10 41.06 -3.42
CA TRP A 244 -2.77 42.48 -3.34
C TRP A 244 -3.67 43.25 -2.35
N LEU A 245 -4.97 42.96 -2.33
CA LEU A 245 -5.88 43.60 -1.37
C LEU A 245 -5.58 43.16 0.06
N LEU A 246 -5.21 41.89 0.25
CA LEU A 246 -4.78 41.39 1.57
C LEU A 246 -3.49 42.07 2.04
N GLU A 247 -2.50 42.19 1.16
CA GLU A 247 -1.23 42.87 1.44
C GLU A 247 -1.44 44.36 1.76
N GLN A 248 -2.27 45.06 0.99
CA GLN A 248 -2.61 46.45 1.26
C GLN A 248 -3.26 46.64 2.64
N ALA A 249 -4.11 45.69 3.05
CA ALA A 249 -4.75 45.74 4.36
C ALA A 249 -3.72 45.59 5.49
N TYR A 250 -2.75 44.67 5.36
CA TYR A 250 -1.65 44.56 6.31
C TYR A 250 -0.82 45.84 6.41
N ARG A 251 -0.52 46.49 5.28
CA ARG A 251 0.26 47.75 5.27
C ARG A 251 -0.47 48.92 5.95
N ARG A 252 -1.79 48.85 6.08
CA ARG A 252 -2.60 49.90 6.75
C ARG A 252 -2.73 49.68 8.26
N CYS A 253 -2.36 48.51 8.78
CA CYS A 253 -2.34 48.24 10.21
C CYS A 253 -1.22 49.04 10.89
N PHE A 254 -1.43 49.39 12.16
CA PHE A 254 -0.53 50.24 12.94
C PHE A 254 0.47 49.45 13.79
N SER A 255 0.27 48.14 13.93
CA SER A 255 1.17 47.26 14.69
C SER A 255 1.20 45.85 14.11
N GLU A 256 2.29 45.12 14.39
CA GLU A 256 2.41 43.72 13.97
C GLU A 256 1.35 42.83 14.64
N GLN A 257 0.98 43.11 15.90
CA GLN A 257 -0.07 42.37 16.60
C GLN A 257 -1.44 42.52 15.91
N GLU A 258 -1.74 43.71 15.39
CA GLU A 258 -2.94 43.97 14.60
C GLU A 258 -2.89 43.22 13.27
N GLN A 259 -1.74 43.24 12.58
CA GLN A 259 -1.54 42.48 11.33
C GLN A 259 -1.76 40.98 11.53
N GLN A 260 -1.15 40.41 12.59
CA GLN A 260 -1.30 38.99 12.92
C GLN A 260 -2.75 38.60 13.23
N ASN A 261 -3.57 39.50 13.78
CA ASN A 261 -4.96 39.24 14.14
C ASN A 261 -5.99 39.74 13.12
N MET A 262 -5.57 40.38 12.02
CA MET A 262 -6.46 41.05 11.07
C MET A 262 -7.57 40.15 10.51
N LEU A 263 -7.28 38.86 10.29
CA LEU A 263 -8.25 37.90 9.77
C LEU A 263 -8.99 37.13 10.87
N ALA A 264 -8.59 37.25 12.13
CA ALA A 264 -9.03 36.37 13.22
C ALA A 264 -10.55 36.37 13.40
N ASP A 265 -11.19 37.54 13.29
CA ASP A 265 -12.62 37.72 13.49
C ASP A 265 -13.47 37.53 12.24
N THR A 266 -12.86 37.12 11.12
CA THR A 266 -13.58 36.88 9.87
C THR A 266 -14.62 35.76 10.06
N PRO A 267 -15.91 36.01 9.79
CA PRO A 267 -16.95 35.02 9.98
C PRO A 267 -16.91 33.96 8.88
N VAL A 268 -16.86 32.70 9.30
CA VAL A 268 -16.95 31.51 8.45
C VAL A 268 -18.34 30.93 8.63
N ARG A 269 -19.12 30.93 7.55
CA ARG A 269 -20.44 30.27 7.50
C ARG A 269 -20.27 28.86 6.97
N ARG A 270 -20.84 27.87 7.67
CA ARG A 270 -20.91 26.48 7.23
C ARG A 270 -22.36 26.04 7.06
N GLY A 271 -22.70 25.58 5.86
CA GLY A 271 -24.05 25.16 5.49
C GLY A 271 -24.97 26.32 5.08
N ASP A 272 -26.15 25.97 4.56
CA ASP A 272 -27.18 26.91 4.10
C ASP A 272 -28.45 26.80 4.96
N GLY A 273 -29.09 27.93 5.26
CA GLY A 273 -30.38 27.97 5.96
C GLY A 273 -30.29 27.79 7.48
N VAL A 274 -31.31 27.14 8.07
CA VAL A 274 -31.51 27.04 9.53
C VAL A 274 -30.44 26.18 10.23
N THR A 275 -29.71 25.36 9.48
CA THR A 275 -28.58 24.55 9.98
C THR A 275 -27.23 25.25 9.84
N ALA A 276 -27.20 26.51 9.39
CA ALA A 276 -25.97 27.26 9.24
C ALA A 276 -25.29 27.48 10.59
N THR A 277 -24.06 26.99 10.71
CA THR A 277 -23.21 27.25 11.87
C THR A 277 -22.21 28.36 11.51
N SER A 278 -21.99 29.29 12.45
CA SER A 278 -21.02 30.36 12.29
C SER A 278 -19.85 30.15 13.26
N ARG A 279 -18.64 30.19 12.72
CA ARG A 279 -17.40 30.21 13.50
C ARG A 279 -16.49 31.32 12.96
N ARG A 280 -15.45 31.68 13.71
CA ARG A 280 -14.43 32.63 13.25
C ARG A 280 -13.22 31.88 12.72
N ILE A 281 -12.38 32.57 11.94
CA ILE A 281 -11.10 32.03 11.46
C ILE A 281 -10.16 31.71 12.63
N GLY A 282 -10.12 32.59 13.63
CA GLY A 282 -9.28 32.46 14.81
C GLY A 282 -7.87 33.04 14.63
N PRO A 283 -7.22 33.42 15.74
CA PRO A 283 -5.94 34.14 15.73
C PRO A 283 -4.79 33.32 15.11
N GLU A 284 -4.78 32.00 15.33
CA GLU A 284 -3.70 31.14 14.83
C GLU A 284 -3.64 31.08 13.30
N LEU A 285 -4.79 30.93 12.63
CA LEU A 285 -4.79 30.94 11.17
C LEU A 285 -4.49 32.34 10.62
N SER A 286 -5.00 33.39 11.27
CA SER A 286 -4.71 34.77 10.89
C SER A 286 -3.21 35.06 10.91
N ARG A 287 -2.52 34.66 12.00
CA ARG A 287 -1.08 34.80 12.15
C ARG A 287 -0.30 34.05 11.07
N ARG A 288 -0.67 32.79 10.80
CA ARG A 288 0.02 31.97 9.78
C ARG A 288 -0.10 32.58 8.38
N ILE A 289 -1.29 33.07 8.02
CA ILE A 289 -1.50 33.75 6.73
C ILE A 289 -0.66 35.03 6.66
N PHE A 290 -0.64 35.85 7.72
CA PHE A 290 0.20 37.04 7.76
C PHE A 290 1.68 36.68 7.53
N LEU A 291 2.23 35.76 8.33
CA LEU A 291 3.64 35.36 8.25
C LEU A 291 4.01 34.84 6.85
N GLN A 292 3.18 33.98 6.25
CA GLN A 292 3.44 33.46 4.90
C GLN A 292 3.39 34.54 3.82
N MET A 293 2.57 35.56 3.99
CA MET A 293 2.39 36.62 2.99
C MET A 293 3.41 37.76 3.12
N THR A 294 4.08 37.91 4.27
CA THR A 294 4.99 39.04 4.54
C THR A 294 6.42 38.65 4.86
N SER A 295 6.69 37.41 5.30
CA SER A 295 8.05 36.95 5.62
C SER A 295 8.93 36.86 4.37
N HIS A 296 10.19 37.29 4.52
CA HIS A 296 11.25 37.05 3.54
C HIS A 296 12.07 35.79 3.83
N ASN A 297 11.83 35.13 4.97
CA ASN A 297 12.50 33.89 5.33
C ASN A 297 11.71 32.68 4.78
N PRO A 298 12.25 31.93 3.79
CA PRO A 298 11.57 30.75 3.24
C PRO A 298 11.52 29.57 4.22
N ASP A 299 12.41 29.55 5.23
CA ASP A 299 12.49 28.48 6.23
C ASP A 299 11.66 28.80 7.49
N LEU A 300 10.85 29.86 7.45
CA LEU A 300 10.00 30.24 8.57
C LEU A 300 8.93 29.17 8.84
N TYR A 301 8.97 28.58 10.02
CA TYR A 301 7.96 27.63 10.45
C TYR A 301 6.68 28.36 10.89
N LEU A 302 5.56 28.04 10.25
CA LEU A 302 4.29 28.75 10.47
C LEU A 302 3.52 28.25 11.70
N ASP A 303 3.53 26.94 11.97
CA ASP A 303 2.80 26.34 13.10
C ASP A 303 3.63 26.51 14.39
N VAL A 304 3.07 27.04 15.48
CA VAL A 304 3.80 27.02 16.77
C VAL A 304 3.68 25.60 17.37
N THR A 305 4.80 24.94 17.64
CA THR A 305 4.83 23.77 18.53
C THR A 305 4.60 24.29 19.95
N ASN A 306 3.35 24.25 20.42
CA ASN A 306 3.07 24.25 21.85
C ASN A 306 3.37 22.86 22.44
#